data_AF-A0A3Q3B926-F1
#
_entry.id   AF-A0A3Q3B926-F1
#
_cell.length_a   1.000
_cell.length_b   1.000
_cell.length_c   1.000
_cell.angle_alpha   90.00
_cell.angle_beta   90.00
_cell.angle_gamma   90.00
#
_symmetry.space_group_name_H-M   'P 1'
#
loop_
_entity.id
_entity.type
_entity.pdbx_description
1 polymer ?
#
loop_
_entity_poly.entity_id
_entity_poly.type
_entity_poly.pdbx_seq_one_letter_code
_entity_poly.pdbx_strand_id
1 'polypeptide(L)'
;MNHATPSCQQSNRSFGQRRQSGRASSFAQRAMEEKEQPTEGLHFVGRKDELIEAKRSSRTIEGRDVLVIYHQGVFYAIDCYCYHAGSTLENGDIEEINGKLCIICPKHKYKITLSEGEGLYRGRNPMEKPPVFRWYSKGVKQRTHAVTEKNGEVFVKLCMQPARIDSDYYQGEKGKIERAKAEAAEEDTLVMDEEDV
;
A
#
# COMPACT_ATOMS: atom_id res chain seq x y z
N MET A 1 8.46 -4.29 26.39
CA MET A 1 9.04 -3.03 25.88
C MET A 1 8.27 -2.69 24.62
N ASN A 2 7.30 -1.80 24.75
CA ASN A 2 6.30 -1.53 23.72
C ASN A 2 6.82 -0.41 22.82
N HIS A 3 7.12 -0.72 21.56
CA HIS A 3 7.42 0.27 20.55
C HIS A 3 6.13 0.59 19.80
N ALA A 4 5.59 1.79 20.01
CA ALA A 4 4.53 2.35 19.19
C ALA A 4 5.16 2.96 17.93
N THR A 5 4.78 2.46 16.76
CA THR A 5 5.09 3.06 15.46
C THR A 5 4.02 4.10 15.10
N PRO A 6 4.37 5.18 14.37
CA PRO A 6 3.41 6.22 14.02
C PRO A 6 2.55 5.74 12.85
N SER A 7 1.31 5.36 13.15
CA SER A 7 0.27 5.23 12.14
C SER A 7 -0.16 6.63 11.70
N CYS A 8 -0.34 6.83 10.38
CA CYS A 8 -0.85 8.07 9.80
C CYS A 8 -2.36 8.14 10.04
N GLN A 9 -2.78 8.36 11.29
CA GLN A 9 -4.16 8.65 11.65
C GLN A 9 -4.25 10.09 12.12
N GLN A 10 -4.94 10.91 11.33
CA GLN A 10 -5.29 12.28 11.70
C GLN A 10 -6.32 12.25 12.84
N SER A 11 -5.97 12.85 13.98
CA SER A 11 -6.87 12.98 15.13
C SER A 11 -7.54 14.36 15.13
N ASN A 12 -8.86 14.39 14.94
CA ASN A 12 -9.67 15.59 15.14
C ASN A 12 -10.04 15.71 16.62
N ARG A 13 -9.42 16.64 17.34
CA ARG A 13 -9.86 17.07 18.68
C ARG A 13 -10.80 18.26 18.56
N SER A 14 -12.09 18.04 18.79
CA SER A 14 -13.08 19.12 18.94
C SER A 14 -12.98 19.74 20.33
N PHE A 15 -12.46 20.96 20.42
CA PHE A 15 -12.57 21.79 21.62
C PHE A 15 -13.97 22.42 21.67
N GLY A 16 -14.76 22.08 22.69
CA GLY A 16 -16.00 22.76 23.01
C GLY A 16 -15.72 24.10 23.69
N GLN A 17 -16.35 25.17 23.21
CA GLN A 17 -16.48 26.42 23.96
C GLN A 17 -17.90 26.96 23.94
N ARG A 18 -18.21 27.61 25.06
CA ARG A 18 -19.51 28.02 25.57
C ARG A 18 -20.19 29.11 24.76
N ARG A 19 -21.52 29.12 24.91
CA ARG A 19 -22.49 30.15 24.50
C ARG A 19 -22.12 31.55 25.02
N GLN A 20 -22.38 32.57 24.21
CA GLN A 20 -23.08 33.79 24.62
C GLN A 20 -23.69 34.50 23.41
N SER A 21 -24.80 35.20 23.69
CA SER A 21 -25.82 35.77 22.82
C SER A 21 -25.50 37.17 22.29
N GLY A 22 -26.05 37.54 21.11
CA GLY A 22 -26.45 38.93 20.86
C GLY A 22 -26.41 39.45 19.41
N ARG A 23 -27.61 39.67 18.87
CA ARG A 23 -28.06 40.70 17.89
C ARG A 23 -27.57 40.72 16.43
N ALA A 24 -28.53 41.10 15.59
CA ALA A 24 -28.58 41.01 14.14
C ALA A 24 -27.99 42.22 13.40
N SER A 25 -27.46 42.01 12.19
CA SER A 25 -27.81 42.79 10.98
C SER A 25 -27.08 42.27 9.73
N SER A 26 -27.86 42.14 8.66
CA SER A 26 -27.58 42.34 7.23
C SER A 26 -26.26 41.92 6.55
N PHE A 27 -26.45 41.41 5.33
CA PHE A 27 -25.55 41.34 4.16
C PHE A 27 -24.77 40.05 3.91
N ALA A 28 -24.93 39.62 2.65
CA ALA A 28 -24.16 38.64 1.87
C ALA A 28 -24.29 37.17 2.29
N GLN A 29 -25.05 36.42 1.48
CA GLN A 29 -24.85 34.98 1.29
C GLN A 29 -23.41 34.76 0.84
N ARG A 30 -22.56 34.38 1.79
CA ARG A 30 -21.20 33.95 1.53
C ARG A 30 -21.29 32.50 1.09
N ALA A 31 -21.19 32.28 -0.22
CA ALA A 31 -20.95 30.97 -0.79
C ALA A 31 -19.80 30.33 -0.01
N MET A 32 -20.03 29.14 0.53
CA MET A 32 -18.96 28.33 1.08
C MET A 32 -18.10 27.91 -0.09
N GLU A 33 -17.04 28.67 -0.31
CA GLU A 33 -15.94 28.30 -1.17
C GLU A 33 -15.37 27.01 -0.58
N GLU A 34 -15.68 25.89 -1.22
CA GLU A 34 -14.93 24.65 -1.05
C GLU A 34 -13.48 25.01 -1.21
N LYS A 35 -12.78 25.06 -0.08
CA LYS A 35 -11.37 25.37 -0.03
C LYS A 35 -10.66 24.16 -0.62
N GLU A 36 -10.52 24.14 -1.95
CA GLU A 36 -9.69 23.18 -2.67
C GLU A 36 -8.31 23.22 -2.03
N GLN A 37 -8.00 22.17 -1.27
CA GLN A 37 -6.65 22.00 -0.77
C GLN A 37 -5.73 21.76 -1.97
N PRO A 38 -4.49 22.27 -1.95
CA PRO A 38 -3.56 22.12 -3.05
C PRO A 38 -3.40 20.63 -3.38
N THR A 39 -3.57 20.28 -4.66
CA THR A 39 -3.38 18.93 -5.22
C THR A 39 -1.91 18.52 -5.27
N GLU A 40 -1.10 18.95 -4.30
CA GLU A 40 0.34 18.79 -4.33
C GLU A 40 0.70 17.31 -4.08
N GLY A 41 1.20 16.67 -5.14
CA GLY A 41 1.62 15.27 -5.15
C GLY A 41 0.49 14.25 -5.31
N LEU A 42 -0.70 14.65 -5.76
CA LEU A 42 -1.76 13.70 -6.14
C LEU A 42 -1.65 13.35 -7.62
N HIS A 43 -1.51 12.06 -7.91
CA HIS A 43 -1.40 11.55 -9.28
C HIS A 43 -2.66 10.76 -9.64
N PHE A 44 -3.31 11.13 -10.73
CA PHE A 44 -4.46 10.40 -11.25
C PHE A 44 -4.04 9.00 -11.69
N VAL A 45 -4.77 7.96 -11.24
CA VAL A 45 -4.47 6.56 -11.59
C VAL A 45 -5.59 5.87 -12.38
N GLY A 46 -6.78 6.47 -12.46
CA GLY A 46 -7.90 5.96 -13.25
C GLY A 46 -9.27 6.35 -12.71
N ARG A 47 -10.31 6.01 -13.47
CA ARG A 47 -11.70 6.13 -13.00
C ARG A 47 -11.98 5.03 -11.98
N LYS A 48 -12.80 5.36 -10.97
CA LYS A 48 -13.13 4.45 -9.87
C LYS A 48 -13.74 3.14 -10.37
N ASP A 49 -14.73 3.22 -11.25
CA ASP A 49 -15.46 2.04 -11.72
C ASP A 49 -14.56 1.08 -12.51
N GLU A 50 -13.66 1.62 -13.35
CA GLU A 50 -12.68 0.83 -14.09
C GLU A 50 -11.69 0.12 -13.17
N LEU A 51 -11.20 0.82 -12.13
CA LEU A 51 -10.26 0.24 -11.17
C LEU A 51 -10.93 -0.79 -10.25
N ILE A 52 -12.21 -0.61 -9.95
CA ILE A 52 -13.02 -1.61 -9.22
C ILE A 52 -13.18 -2.87 -10.07
N GLU A 53 -13.54 -2.71 -11.34
CA GLU A 53 -13.71 -3.82 -12.28
C GLU A 53 -12.41 -4.59 -12.50
N ALA A 54 -11.30 -3.87 -12.71
CA ALA A 54 -9.98 -4.46 -12.85
C ALA A 54 -9.50 -5.15 -11.57
N LYS A 55 -10.00 -4.72 -10.39
CA LYS A 55 -9.56 -5.09 -9.02
C LYS A 55 -8.09 -4.76 -8.70
N ARG A 56 -7.21 -4.78 -9.68
CA ARG A 56 -5.77 -4.55 -9.57
C ARG A 56 -5.29 -3.80 -10.79
N SER A 57 -4.38 -2.86 -10.58
CA SER A 57 -3.83 -2.07 -11.66
C SER A 57 -2.46 -1.54 -11.28
N SER A 58 -1.45 -1.79 -12.10
CA SER A 58 -0.12 -1.20 -11.98
C SER A 58 -0.06 0.18 -12.65
N ARG A 59 0.68 1.12 -12.05
CA ARG A 59 0.91 2.48 -12.56
C ARG A 59 2.32 2.95 -12.21
N THR A 60 3.01 3.54 -13.18
CA THR A 60 4.29 4.21 -12.93
C THR A 60 4.04 5.67 -12.59
N ILE A 61 4.42 6.09 -11.39
CA ILE A 61 4.24 7.44 -10.86
C ILE A 61 5.61 7.98 -10.49
N GLU A 62 6.07 9.04 -11.14
CA GLU A 62 7.40 9.66 -10.90
C GLU A 62 8.56 8.63 -10.96
N GLY A 63 8.48 7.66 -11.87
CA GLY A 63 9.48 6.60 -12.04
C GLY A 63 9.42 5.47 -10.99
N ARG A 64 8.38 5.46 -10.15
CA ARG A 64 8.09 4.41 -9.18
C ARG A 64 6.88 3.60 -9.59
N ASP A 65 7.00 2.28 -9.62
CA ASP A 65 5.91 1.39 -10.04
C ASP A 65 5.05 1.03 -8.83
N VAL A 66 3.78 1.47 -8.86
CA VAL A 66 2.81 1.30 -7.78
C VAL A 66 1.70 0.37 -8.25
N LEU A 67 1.34 -0.59 -7.40
CA LEU A 67 0.20 -1.47 -7.56
C LEU A 67 -0.98 -0.91 -6.76
N VAL A 68 -2.04 -0.55 -7.48
CA VAL A 68 -3.33 -0.14 -6.92
C VAL A 68 -4.22 -1.38 -6.83
N ILE A 69 -4.80 -1.61 -5.66
CA ILE A 69 -5.60 -2.79 -5.35
C ILE A 69 -6.93 -2.33 -4.79
N TYR A 70 -8.03 -2.80 -5.36
CA TYR A 70 -9.36 -2.69 -4.78
C TYR A 70 -9.75 -4.00 -4.11
N HIS A 71 -9.98 -3.97 -2.81
CA HIS A 71 -10.40 -5.14 -2.05
C HIS A 71 -11.36 -4.73 -0.92
N GLN A 72 -12.46 -5.47 -0.77
CA GLN A 72 -13.48 -5.25 0.28
C GLN A 72 -13.96 -3.80 0.38
N GLY A 73 -14.17 -3.12 -0.75
CA GLY A 73 -14.67 -1.75 -0.76
C GLY A 73 -13.61 -0.66 -0.59
N VAL A 74 -12.33 -1.03 -0.43
CA VAL A 74 -11.23 -0.12 -0.11
C VAL A 74 -10.14 -0.19 -1.17
N PHE A 75 -9.57 0.96 -1.52
CA PHE A 75 -8.37 1.03 -2.33
C PHE A 75 -7.10 1.05 -1.48
N TYR A 76 -6.11 0.28 -1.91
CA TYR A 76 -4.76 0.26 -1.37
C TYR A 76 -3.78 0.58 -2.50
N ALA A 77 -2.70 1.27 -2.18
CA ALA A 77 -1.60 1.49 -3.11
C ALA A 77 -0.30 1.08 -2.44
N ILE A 78 0.43 0.16 -3.05
CA ILE A 78 1.70 -0.36 -2.55
C ILE A 78 2.73 -0.39 -3.67
N ASP A 79 4.01 -0.49 -3.34
CA ASP A 79 5.02 -0.80 -4.35
C ASP A 79 4.67 -2.08 -5.11
N CYS A 80 4.83 -2.06 -6.45
CA CYS A 80 4.48 -3.19 -7.31
C CYS A 80 5.36 -4.43 -7.07
N TYR A 81 6.61 -4.23 -6.63
CA TYR A 81 7.60 -5.29 -6.51
C TYR A 81 7.85 -5.69 -5.07
N CYS A 82 7.83 -7.00 -4.81
CA CYS A 82 8.00 -7.57 -3.48
C CYS A 82 9.36 -7.21 -2.88
N TYR A 83 9.37 -6.71 -1.64
CA TYR A 83 10.59 -6.38 -0.90
C TYR A 83 11.58 -7.55 -0.70
N HIS A 84 11.16 -8.81 -0.90
CA HIS A 84 12.03 -9.97 -0.68
C HIS A 84 13.02 -10.18 -1.83
N ALA A 85 12.54 -10.12 -3.07
CA ALA A 85 13.29 -10.54 -4.26
C ALA A 85 12.82 -9.83 -5.54
N GLY A 86 12.05 -8.75 -5.43
CA GLY A 86 11.66 -7.92 -6.59
C GLY A 86 10.61 -8.51 -7.52
N SER A 87 9.98 -9.63 -7.18
CA SER A 87 8.88 -10.20 -7.98
C SER A 87 7.65 -9.29 -8.01
N THR A 88 6.94 -9.21 -9.14
CA THR A 88 5.65 -8.51 -9.18
C THR A 88 4.66 -9.08 -8.16
N LEU A 89 3.95 -8.19 -7.48
CA LEU A 89 2.86 -8.51 -6.56
C LEU A 89 1.51 -8.52 -7.26
N GLU A 90 1.43 -8.13 -8.53
CA GLU A 90 0.18 -7.98 -9.28
C GLU A 90 -0.68 -9.26 -9.28
N ASN A 91 -0.03 -10.42 -9.39
CA ASN A 91 -0.67 -11.74 -9.38
C ASN A 91 -0.67 -12.41 -8.00
N GLY A 92 -0.38 -11.68 -6.91
CA GLY A 92 -0.34 -12.23 -5.56
C GLY A 92 -1.73 -12.43 -4.96
N ASP A 93 -1.98 -13.54 -4.26
CA ASP A 93 -3.26 -13.76 -3.60
C ASP A 93 -3.47 -12.78 -2.43
N ILE A 94 -4.73 -12.44 -2.12
CA ILE A 94 -5.06 -11.61 -0.95
C ILE A 94 -5.76 -12.50 0.07
N GLU A 95 -5.16 -12.61 1.25
CA GLU A 95 -5.66 -13.43 2.36
C GLU A 95 -5.73 -12.61 3.66
N GLU A 96 -6.66 -12.98 4.53
CA GLU A 96 -6.72 -12.42 5.88
C GLU A 96 -5.85 -13.24 6.83
N ILE A 97 -4.80 -12.63 7.36
CA ILE A 97 -3.82 -13.27 8.23
C ILE A 97 -3.69 -12.47 9.51
N ASN A 98 -3.99 -13.10 10.64
CA ASN A 98 -3.93 -12.48 11.96
C ASN A 98 -4.79 -11.19 12.04
N GLY A 99 -5.98 -11.21 11.41
CA GLY A 99 -6.89 -10.07 11.33
C GLY A 99 -6.40 -8.94 10.42
N LYS A 100 -5.39 -9.19 9.57
CA LYS A 100 -4.85 -8.20 8.62
C LYS A 100 -4.94 -8.73 7.20
N LEU A 101 -5.48 -7.92 6.29
CA LEU A 101 -5.45 -8.21 4.86
C LEU A 101 -4.01 -8.16 4.34
N CYS A 102 -3.55 -9.27 3.78
CA CYS A 102 -2.20 -9.43 3.29
C CYS A 102 -2.19 -9.87 1.83
N ILE A 103 -1.36 -9.22 1.02
CA ILE A 103 -0.98 -9.76 -0.28
C ILE A 103 0.15 -10.78 -0.11
N ILE A 104 0.01 -11.91 -0.79
CA ILE A 104 0.96 -13.01 -0.78
C ILE A 104 1.77 -12.94 -2.07
N CYS A 105 3.08 -12.71 -1.93
CA CYS A 105 4.01 -12.74 -3.04
C CYS A 105 3.87 -14.06 -3.83
N PRO A 106 3.61 -14.03 -5.14
CA PRO A 106 3.34 -15.24 -5.92
C PRO A 106 4.55 -16.18 -5.96
N LYS A 107 5.78 -15.64 -5.99
CA LYS A 107 7.02 -16.43 -6.04
C LYS A 107 7.36 -17.09 -4.70
N HIS A 108 7.54 -16.28 -3.66
CA HIS A 108 8.13 -16.76 -2.38
C HIS A 108 7.14 -16.86 -1.22
N LYS A 109 5.85 -16.57 -1.47
CA LYS A 109 4.75 -16.65 -0.49
C LYS A 109 4.94 -15.78 0.76
N TYR A 110 5.74 -14.72 0.64
CA TYR A 110 5.86 -13.65 1.64
C TYR A 110 4.54 -12.91 1.81
N LYS A 111 4.15 -12.65 3.05
CA LYS A 111 2.87 -12.05 3.41
C LYS A 111 3.08 -10.60 3.77
N ILE A 112 2.44 -9.70 3.04
CA ILE A 112 2.64 -8.26 3.17
C ILE A 112 1.29 -7.62 3.46
N THR A 113 1.13 -6.92 4.58
CA THR A 113 -0.14 -6.26 4.91
C THR A 113 -0.44 -5.15 3.91
N LEU A 114 -1.67 -5.07 3.39
CA LEU A 114 -2.06 -4.04 2.42
C LEU A 114 -2.10 -2.62 3.01
N SER A 115 -2.45 -2.49 4.29
CA SER A 115 -2.61 -1.19 4.96
C SER A 115 -1.26 -0.54 5.31
N GLU A 116 -0.34 -1.31 5.90
CA GLU A 116 0.89 -0.78 6.49
C GLU A 116 2.17 -1.30 5.81
N GLY A 117 2.05 -2.27 4.91
CA GLY A 117 3.21 -2.87 4.23
C GLY A 117 4.11 -3.71 5.14
N GLU A 118 3.61 -4.19 6.27
CA GLU A 118 4.35 -5.07 7.18
C GLU A 118 4.56 -6.47 6.60
N GLY A 119 5.78 -6.99 6.75
CA GLY A 119 6.09 -8.38 6.42
C GLY A 119 5.75 -9.33 7.55
N LEU A 120 4.73 -10.17 7.38
CA LEU A 120 4.32 -11.16 8.39
C LEU A 120 5.03 -12.51 8.21
N TYR A 121 5.36 -13.15 9.32
CA TYR A 121 5.89 -14.52 9.33
C TYR A 121 5.30 -15.34 10.48
N ARG A 122 5.24 -16.65 10.27
CA ARG A 122 4.80 -17.60 11.28
C ARG A 122 6.03 -18.21 11.96
N GLY A 123 6.16 -18.00 13.26
CA GLY A 123 7.29 -18.45 14.05
C GLY A 123 6.85 -19.22 15.29
N ARG A 124 7.80 -19.90 15.93
CA ARG A 124 7.62 -20.54 17.24
C ARG A 124 8.68 -20.00 18.20
N ASN A 125 8.33 -19.86 19.47
CA ASN A 125 9.32 -19.60 20.50
C ASN A 125 10.03 -20.93 20.86
N PRO A 126 11.35 -21.07 20.65
CA PRO A 126 12.06 -22.32 20.97
C PRO A 126 12.02 -22.69 22.46
N MET A 127 11.80 -21.71 23.34
CA MET A 127 11.77 -21.91 24.79
C MET A 127 10.40 -22.38 25.31
N GLU A 128 9.34 -22.26 24.52
CA GLU A 128 7.98 -22.61 24.94
C GLU A 128 7.67 -24.09 24.65
N LYS A 129 7.17 -24.80 25.67
CA LYS A 129 6.72 -26.20 25.57
C LYS A 129 5.28 -26.29 26.07
N PRO A 130 4.30 -26.71 25.25
CA PRO A 130 4.43 -27.15 23.85
C PRO A 130 4.74 -25.99 22.88
N PRO A 131 5.33 -26.27 21.70
CA PRO A 131 5.59 -25.23 20.71
C PRO A 131 4.28 -24.68 20.15
N VAL A 132 4.04 -23.38 20.37
CA VAL A 132 2.89 -22.67 19.79
C VAL A 132 3.36 -21.81 18.63
N PHE A 133 2.75 -21.99 17.46
CA PHE A 133 2.99 -21.12 16.32
C PHE A 133 2.20 -19.83 16.46
N ARG A 134 2.88 -18.70 16.32
CA ARG A 134 2.26 -17.36 16.33
C ARG A 134 2.68 -16.57 15.10
N TRP A 135 1.85 -15.58 14.77
CA TRP A 135 2.18 -14.59 13.76
C TRP A 135 3.01 -13.47 14.38
N TYR A 136 4.06 -13.09 13.66
CA TYR A 136 4.97 -12.02 14.03
C TYR A 136 5.17 -11.08 12.85
N SER A 137 5.51 -9.82 13.14
CA SER A 137 5.83 -8.81 12.13
C SER A 137 7.34 -8.61 12.03
N LYS A 138 7.84 -8.41 10.81
CA LYS A 138 9.19 -7.94 10.50
C LYS A 138 9.28 -6.40 10.45
N GLY A 139 8.20 -5.71 10.84
CA GLY A 139 8.01 -4.28 10.63
C GLY A 139 7.58 -3.95 9.20
N VAL A 140 7.49 -2.65 8.90
CA VAL A 140 7.18 -2.12 7.56
C VAL A 140 8.32 -2.47 6.61
N LYS A 141 7.99 -3.21 5.55
CA LYS A 141 8.94 -3.74 4.57
C LYS A 141 8.58 -3.34 3.13
N GLN A 142 7.29 -3.21 2.87
CA GLN A 142 6.74 -2.74 1.60
C GLN A 142 6.24 -1.31 1.75
N ARG A 143 6.55 -0.42 0.80
CA ARG A 143 6.00 0.94 0.83
C ARG A 143 4.52 0.91 0.52
N THR A 144 3.74 1.63 1.31
CA THR A 144 2.36 1.97 1.01
C THR A 144 2.25 3.45 0.65
N HIS A 145 1.28 3.77 -0.20
CA HIS A 145 1.00 5.10 -0.70
C HIS A 145 -0.43 5.50 -0.33
N ALA A 146 -0.68 6.79 -0.20
CA ALA A 146 -2.00 7.26 0.16
C ALA A 146 -2.90 7.26 -1.07
N VAL A 147 -4.11 6.70 -0.96
CA VAL A 147 -5.12 6.74 -2.01
C VAL A 147 -6.19 7.75 -1.63
N THR A 148 -6.64 8.55 -2.59
CA THR A 148 -7.71 9.53 -2.43
C THR A 148 -8.74 9.33 -3.54
N GLU A 149 -10.01 9.24 -3.18
CA GLU A 149 -11.12 9.16 -4.11
C GLU A 149 -11.83 10.53 -4.16
N LYS A 150 -11.93 11.14 -5.34
CA LYS A 150 -12.63 12.43 -5.53
C LYS A 150 -13.40 12.37 -6.85
N ASN A 151 -14.68 12.74 -6.85
CA ASN A 151 -15.49 12.89 -8.07
C ASN A 151 -15.53 11.64 -8.99
N GLY A 152 -15.49 10.43 -8.44
CA GLY A 152 -15.46 9.20 -9.24
C GLY A 152 -14.09 8.85 -9.83
N GLU A 153 -13.05 9.56 -9.42
CA GLU A 153 -11.66 9.37 -9.83
C GLU A 153 -10.81 8.93 -8.64
N VAL A 154 -9.77 8.16 -8.92
CA VAL A 154 -8.82 7.68 -7.91
C VAL A 154 -7.47 8.34 -8.15
N PHE A 155 -6.89 8.85 -7.06
CA PHE A 155 -5.59 9.49 -7.03
C PHE A 155 -4.69 8.80 -6.04
N VAL A 156 -3.40 8.73 -6.34
CA VAL A 156 -2.36 8.21 -5.45
C VAL A 156 -1.39 9.33 -5.11
N LYS A 157 -1.08 9.48 -3.82
CA LYS A 157 0.00 10.32 -3.32
C LYS A 157 1.15 9.46 -2.82
N LEU A 158 2.32 9.66 -3.43
CA LEU A 158 3.51 8.90 -3.06
C LEU A 158 3.95 9.22 -1.62
N CYS A 159 4.09 8.19 -0.78
CA CYS A 159 4.57 8.36 0.58
C CYS A 159 6.11 8.46 0.61
N MET A 160 6.63 9.68 0.66
CA MET A 160 8.06 9.98 0.80
C MET A 160 8.48 9.98 2.28
N GLN A 161 8.32 8.87 3.00
CA GLN A 161 8.86 8.78 4.38
C GLN A 161 10.40 8.90 4.34
N PRO A 162 11.02 9.58 5.32
CA PRO A 162 12.46 9.84 5.31
C PRO A 162 13.31 8.57 5.49
N ALA A 163 12.72 7.48 6.02
CA ALA A 163 13.41 6.21 6.15
C ALA A 163 13.27 5.37 4.88
N ARG A 164 14.42 4.91 4.39
CA ARG A 164 14.50 3.89 3.34
C ARG A 164 13.99 2.56 3.91
N ILE A 165 13.15 1.88 3.14
CA ILE A 165 12.64 0.54 3.45
C ILE A 165 13.04 -0.45 2.36
N ASP A 166 12.94 -1.74 2.66
CA ASP A 166 13.45 -2.83 1.81
C ASP A 166 12.91 -2.76 0.38
N SER A 167 11.62 -2.46 0.17
CA SER A 167 11.04 -2.35 -1.18
C SER A 167 11.60 -1.22 -2.04
N ASP A 168 12.18 -0.16 -1.43
CA ASP A 168 12.81 0.93 -2.19
C ASP A 168 14.00 0.45 -3.02
N TYR A 169 14.66 -0.64 -2.59
CA TYR A 169 15.75 -1.23 -3.36
C TYR A 169 15.31 -1.61 -4.76
N TYR A 170 14.14 -2.23 -4.87
CA TYR A 170 13.62 -2.73 -6.14
C TYR A 170 13.12 -1.63 -7.05
N GLN A 171 12.80 -0.44 -6.53
CA GLN A 171 12.41 0.73 -7.34
C GLN A 171 13.61 1.48 -7.94
N GLY A 172 14.81 1.32 -7.35
CA GLY A 172 16.04 1.95 -7.83
C GLY A 172 16.70 1.21 -8.99
N GLU A 173 17.70 1.86 -9.61
CA GLU A 173 18.42 1.33 -10.79
C GLU A 173 19.01 -0.07 -10.58
N LYS A 174 19.64 -0.33 -9.42
CA LYS A 174 20.16 -1.67 -9.09
C LYS A 174 19.05 -2.72 -9.01
N GLY A 175 17.93 -2.35 -8.39
CA GLY A 175 16.74 -3.17 -8.31
C GLY A 175 16.19 -3.52 -9.68
N LYS A 176 16.06 -2.54 -10.58
CA LYS A 176 15.60 -2.75 -11.96
C LYS A 176 16.44 -3.79 -12.70
N ILE A 177 17.77 -3.74 -12.55
CA ILE A 177 18.68 -4.72 -13.15
C ILE A 177 18.43 -6.12 -12.58
N GLU A 178 18.24 -6.26 -11.26
CA GLU A 178 17.95 -7.55 -10.64
C GLU A 178 16.58 -8.12 -11.05
N ARG A 179 15.56 -7.25 -11.16
CA ARG A 179 14.23 -7.66 -11.65
C ARG A 179 14.31 -8.19 -13.08
N ALA A 180 15.00 -7.47 -13.96
CA ALA A 180 15.19 -7.89 -15.36
C ALA A 180 15.94 -9.22 -15.46
N LYS A 181 16.97 -9.44 -14.63
CA LYS A 181 17.68 -10.73 -14.58
C LYS A 181 16.78 -11.86 -14.07
N ALA A 182 15.97 -11.60 -13.04
CA ALA A 182 15.08 -12.60 -12.47
C ALA A 182 13.91 -12.96 -13.40
N GLU A 183 13.45 -12.00 -14.23
CA GLU A 183 12.43 -12.21 -15.25
C GLU A 183 12.98 -13.03 -16.43
N ALA A 184 14.15 -12.67 -16.95
CA ALA A 184 14.80 -13.44 -18.02
C ALA A 184 15.10 -14.89 -17.63
N ALA A 185 15.47 -15.14 -16.36
CA ALA A 185 15.70 -16.49 -15.86
C ALA A 185 14.42 -17.33 -15.76
N GLU A 186 13.25 -16.71 -15.55
CA GLU A 186 11.98 -17.44 -15.54
C GLU A 186 11.51 -17.79 -16.96
N GLU A 187 11.72 -16.89 -17.92
CA GLU A 187 11.42 -17.17 -19.33
C GLU A 187 12.22 -18.37 -19.83
N ASP A 188 13.53 -18.42 -19.54
CA ASP A 188 14.39 -19.55 -19.90
C ASP A 188 13.91 -20.89 -19.32
N THR A 189 13.42 -20.90 -18.06
CA THR A 189 12.88 -22.13 -17.46
C THR A 189 11.59 -22.62 -18.11
N LEU A 190 10.75 -21.72 -18.62
CA LEU A 190 9.49 -22.11 -19.28
C LEU A 190 9.71 -22.70 -20.67
N VAL A 191 10.76 -22.27 -21.38
CA VAL A 191 11.12 -22.83 -22.69
C VAL A 191 11.64 -24.27 -22.55
N MET A 192 12.29 -24.60 -21.43
CA MET A 192 12.77 -25.97 -21.17
C MET A 192 11.64 -26.98 -20.88
N ASP A 193 10.49 -26.53 -20.36
CA ASP A 193 9.37 -27.44 -20.04
C ASP A 193 8.48 -27.74 -21.27
N GLU A 194 8.61 -27.00 -22.38
CA GLU A 194 7.82 -27.22 -23.61
C GLU A 194 8.48 -28.13 -24.66
N GLU A 195 9.78 -28.41 -24.56
CA GLU A 195 10.51 -29.23 -25.56
C GLU A 195 10.63 -30.74 -25.21
N ASP A 196 10.10 -31.19 -24.08
CA ASP A 196 10.17 -32.59 -23.60
C ASP A 196 8.79 -33.31 -23.51
N VAL A 197 7.84 -33.02 -24.41
CA VAL A 197 6.57 -33.78 -24.59
C VAL A 197 6.44 -34.39 -25.98
#